data_AF-A0A7L2CHK3-F1
#
_entry.id   AF-A0A7L2CHK3-F1
#
_cell.length_a   1.000
_cell.length_b   1.000
_cell.length_c   1.000
_cell.angle_alpha   90.00
_cell.angle_beta   90.00
_cell.angle_gamma   90.00
#
_symmetry.space_group_name_H-M   'P 1'
#
loop_
_entity.id
_entity.type
_entity.pdbx_description
1 polymer ?
#
loop_
_entity_poly.entity_id
_entity_poly.type
_entity_poly.pdbx_seq_one_letter_code
_entity_poly.pdbx_strand_id
1 'polypeptide(L)'
;LAQSPFLGSIVLATFPEKEKGSLSFIMGHAVQEVEVLQEGDSEVEQRLARIIMPEECPAYSSQELEEKKNALKAWLEANHIPVSEQGELGRTLSVAGVLSIEPPYGPEQCSSANEIILSRVQGLLQRFLQR
;
A
#
# COMPACT_ATOMS: atom_id res chain seq x y z
N LEU A 1 8.28 21.43 6.45
CA LEU A 1 9.53 21.01 5.77
C LEU A 1 10.01 19.72 6.44
N ALA A 2 10.21 18.63 5.69
CA ALA A 2 10.84 17.42 6.22
C ALA A 2 12.23 17.28 5.60
N GLN A 3 13.29 17.32 6.42
CA GLN A 3 14.66 17.09 5.98
C GLN A 3 15.02 15.62 6.25
N SER A 4 15.40 14.89 5.22
CA SER A 4 15.94 13.53 5.39
C SER A 4 17.41 13.62 5.82
N PRO A 5 17.81 13.03 6.97
CA PRO A 5 19.15 13.21 7.54
C PRO A 5 20.28 12.57 6.71
N PHE A 6 19.96 11.77 5.69
CA PHE A 6 20.97 11.03 4.92
C PHE A 6 21.26 11.58 3.52
N LEU A 7 20.46 12.52 2.98
CA LEU A 7 20.59 12.93 1.56
C LEU A 7 20.52 14.45 1.27
N GLY A 8 20.28 15.30 2.27
CA GLY A 8 20.11 16.75 2.04
C GLY A 8 18.97 17.10 1.07
N SER A 9 18.10 16.14 0.76
CA SER A 9 16.95 16.32 -0.13
C SER A 9 15.81 17.01 0.59
N ILE A 10 15.20 17.99 -0.06
CA ILE A 10 14.05 18.73 0.45
C ILE A 10 12.80 18.25 -0.29
N VAL A 11 11.75 17.94 0.47
CA VAL A 11 10.44 17.62 -0.07
C VAL A 11 9.52 18.83 0.08
N LEU A 12 9.03 19.34 -1.04
CA LEU A 12 8.06 20.43 -1.11
C LEU A 12 6.70 19.89 -1.49
N ALA A 13 5.66 20.27 -0.74
CA ALA A 13 4.28 20.00 -1.11
C ALA A 13 3.63 21.31 -1.54
N THR A 14 3.03 21.33 -2.72
CA THR A 14 2.37 22.50 -3.30
C THR A 14 0.87 22.25 -3.37
N PHE A 15 0.06 23.18 -2.86
CA PHE A 15 -1.39 23.08 -2.82
C PHE A 15 -2.02 24.19 -3.67
N PRO A 16 -2.12 24.02 -5.01
CA PRO A 16 -2.85 24.97 -5.84
C PRO A 16 -4.35 24.94 -5.49
N GLU A 17 -5.01 26.10 -5.52
CA GLU A 17 -6.38 26.36 -5.05
C GLU A 17 -7.49 25.51 -5.73
N LYS A 18 -7.16 24.73 -6.78
CA LYS A 18 -8.12 23.97 -7.60
C LYS A 18 -7.70 22.54 -7.98
N GLU A 19 -6.57 22.02 -7.49
CA GLU A 19 -6.12 20.66 -7.85
C GLU A 19 -5.64 19.84 -6.64
N LYS A 20 -5.54 18.51 -6.82
CA LYS A 20 -4.90 17.61 -5.85
C LYS A 20 -3.46 18.09 -5.64
N GLY A 21 -3.06 18.28 -4.39
CA GLY A 21 -1.74 18.85 -4.10
C GLY A 21 -0.60 17.97 -4.62
N SER A 22 0.46 18.61 -5.09
CA SER A 22 1.59 17.96 -5.76
C SER A 22 2.81 17.94 -4.85
N LEU A 23 3.58 16.84 -4.91
CA LEU A 23 4.82 16.68 -4.15
C LEU A 23 6.01 16.82 -5.10
N SER A 24 6.93 17.73 -4.80
CA SER A 24 8.14 17.99 -5.56
C SER A 24 9.36 17.61 -4.71
N PHE A 25 10.21 16.75 -5.24
CA PHE A 25 11.48 16.39 -4.62
C PHE A 25 12.60 17.25 -5.19
N ILE A 26 13.29 18.00 -4.34
CA ILE A 26 14.48 18.76 -4.71
C ILE A 26 15.70 18.10 -4.08
N MET A 27 16.64 17.67 -4.92
CA MET A 27 17.92 17.16 -4.45
C MET A 27 18.78 18.29 -3.87
N GLY A 28 19.44 18.03 -2.74
CA GLY A 28 20.18 19.04 -1.98
C GLY A 28 21.32 19.74 -2.75
N HIS A 29 21.85 19.12 -3.80
CA HIS A 29 22.90 19.74 -4.63
C HIS A 29 22.40 20.89 -5.52
N ALA A 30 21.08 21.05 -5.68
CA ALA A 30 20.47 22.11 -6.49
C ALA A 30 19.87 23.26 -5.65
N VAL A 31 19.95 23.17 -4.32
CA VAL A 31 19.35 24.15 -3.40
C VAL A 31 20.40 25.20 -3.03
N GLN A 32 20.20 26.44 -3.48
CA GLN A 32 21.10 27.56 -3.14
C GLN A 32 20.69 28.27 -1.85
N GLU A 33 19.38 28.40 -1.60
CA GLU A 33 18.83 29.11 -0.44
C GLU A 33 17.41 28.60 -0.11
N VAL A 34 17.06 28.55 1.17
CA VAL A 34 15.72 28.18 1.65
C VAL A 34 15.29 29.18 2.69
N GLU A 35 14.22 29.92 2.40
CA GLU A 35 13.64 30.90 3.31
C GLU A 35 12.28 30.41 3.82
N VAL A 36 12.08 30.46 5.13
CA VAL A 36 10.78 30.15 5.75
C VAL A 36 9.94 31.40 5.72
N LEU A 37 9.08 31.50 4.70
CA LEU A 37 8.20 32.66 4.52
C LEU A 37 7.04 32.68 5.53
N GLN A 38 6.62 31.52 6.02
CA GLN A 38 5.56 31.38 7.01
C GLN A 38 5.65 30.02 7.71
N GLU A 39 5.43 29.98 9.02
CA GLU A 39 5.28 28.73 9.76
C GLU A 39 3.91 28.10 9.44
N GLY A 40 3.88 26.79 9.25
CA GLY A 40 2.65 26.09 8.81
C GLY A 40 1.60 26.06 9.91
N ASP A 41 0.39 26.52 9.59
CA ASP A 41 -0.79 26.36 10.44
C ASP A 41 -1.34 24.93 10.43
N SER A 42 -2.22 24.61 11.38
CA SER A 42 -2.85 23.28 11.49
C SER A 42 -3.63 22.86 10.21
N GLU A 43 -4.10 23.83 9.42
CA GLU A 43 -4.69 23.56 8.09
C GLU A 43 -3.65 23.00 7.09
N VAL A 44 -2.42 23.51 7.12
CA VAL A 44 -1.32 23.06 6.27
C VAL A 44 -0.88 21.65 6.67
N GLU A 45 -0.88 21.34 7.97
CA GLU A 45 -0.65 19.98 8.48
C GLU A 45 -1.69 18.98 7.97
N GLN A 46 -2.98 19.35 8.01
CA GLN A 46 -4.06 18.50 7.51
C GLN A 46 -3.97 18.27 6.00
N ARG A 47 -3.62 19.31 5.23
CA ARG A 47 -3.43 19.18 3.77
C ARG A 47 -2.22 18.31 3.43
N LEU A 48 -1.11 18.45 4.16
CA LEU A 48 0.07 17.60 4.03
C LEU A 48 -0.24 16.15 4.37
N ALA A 49 -0.99 15.89 5.44
CA ALA A 49 -1.41 14.56 5.82
C ALA A 49 -2.19 13.86 4.69
N ARG A 50 -3.04 14.58 3.94
CA ARG A 50 -3.80 14.02 2.81
C ARG A 50 -2.95 13.63 1.59
N ILE A 51 -1.76 14.22 1.40
CA ILE A 51 -0.85 13.88 0.30
C ILE A 51 0.08 12.73 0.70
N ILE A 52 0.58 12.79 1.94
CA ILE A 52 1.58 11.84 2.45
C ILE A 52 0.90 10.53 2.83
N MET A 53 -0.32 10.59 3.35
CA MET A 53 -1.12 9.40 3.52
C MET A 53 -1.69 9.01 2.16
N PRO A 54 -1.43 7.80 1.65
CA PRO A 54 -2.15 7.32 0.48
C PRO A 54 -3.64 7.47 0.76
N GLU A 55 -4.39 8.02 -0.21
CA GLU A 55 -5.85 8.10 -0.15
C GLU A 55 -6.35 6.75 0.34
N GLU A 56 -6.86 6.76 1.57
CA GLU A 56 -7.64 5.71 2.21
C GLU A 56 -7.37 4.35 1.57
N CYS A 57 -6.32 3.64 2.00
CA CYS A 57 -6.38 2.18 1.93
C CYS A 57 -7.76 1.86 2.52
N PRO A 58 -8.74 1.39 1.72
CA PRO A 58 -10.11 1.30 2.19
C PRO A 58 -10.02 0.56 3.49
N ALA A 59 -10.46 1.20 4.57
CA ALA A 59 -10.28 0.71 5.91
C ALA A 59 -11.16 -0.53 6.04
N TYR A 60 -10.70 -1.64 5.45
CA TYR A 60 -11.35 -2.92 5.51
C TYR A 60 -11.45 -3.21 6.98
N SER A 61 -12.67 -3.21 7.48
CA SER A 61 -12.93 -3.56 8.86
C SER A 61 -12.33 -4.94 9.10
N SER A 62 -11.90 -5.20 10.34
CA SER A 62 -11.33 -6.52 10.67
C SER A 62 -12.30 -7.66 10.32
N GLN A 63 -13.61 -7.38 10.30
CA GLN A 63 -14.64 -8.33 9.88
C GLN A 63 -14.62 -8.56 8.36
N GLU A 64 -14.64 -7.51 7.54
CA GLU A 64 -14.57 -7.65 6.07
C GLU A 64 -13.29 -8.34 5.62
N LEU A 65 -12.18 -8.07 6.32
CA LEU A 65 -10.90 -8.72 6.05
C LEU A 65 -10.96 -10.22 6.36
N GLU A 66 -11.60 -10.60 7.47
CA GLU A 66 -11.78 -12.01 7.84
C GLU A 66 -12.76 -12.73 6.89
N GLU A 67 -13.85 -12.07 6.48
CA GLU A 67 -14.79 -12.58 5.48
C GLU A 67 -14.09 -12.79 4.12
N LYS A 68 -13.30 -11.82 3.67
CA LYS A 68 -12.47 -11.95 2.45
C LYS A 68 -11.45 -13.08 2.57
N LYS A 69 -10.76 -13.19 3.71
CA LYS A 69 -9.79 -14.26 3.97
C LYS A 69 -10.47 -15.62 3.81
N ASN A 70 -11.61 -15.81 4.48
CA ASN A 70 -12.34 -17.08 4.47
C ASN A 70 -12.93 -17.39 3.10
N ALA A 71 -13.46 -16.39 2.38
CA ALA A 71 -13.95 -16.54 1.02
C ALA A 71 -12.83 -16.92 0.04
N LEU A 72 -11.68 -16.24 0.13
CA LEU A 72 -10.50 -16.54 -0.70
C LEU A 72 -9.95 -17.93 -0.40
N LYS A 73 -9.84 -18.31 0.88
CA LYS A 73 -9.43 -19.64 1.32
C LYS A 73 -10.34 -20.73 0.73
N ALA A 74 -11.65 -20.60 0.92
CA ALA A 74 -12.63 -21.54 0.38
C ALA A 74 -12.59 -21.60 -1.16
N TRP A 75 -12.37 -20.46 -1.82
CA TRP A 75 -12.24 -20.41 -3.27
C TRP A 75 -10.97 -21.13 -3.75
N LEU A 76 -9.84 -20.95 -3.07
CA LEU A 76 -8.59 -21.66 -3.37
C LEU A 76 -8.77 -23.18 -3.18
N GLU A 77 -9.38 -23.60 -2.08
CA GLU A 77 -9.69 -25.01 -1.83
C GLU A 77 -10.61 -25.61 -2.90
N ALA A 78 -11.64 -24.86 -3.32
CA ALA A 78 -12.53 -25.27 -4.41
C ALA A 78 -11.81 -25.38 -5.77
N ASN A 79 -10.70 -24.66 -5.97
CA ASN A 79 -9.84 -24.78 -7.15
C ASN A 79 -8.76 -25.86 -6.98
N HIS A 80 -8.85 -26.73 -5.96
CA HIS A 80 -7.85 -27.74 -5.62
C HIS A 80 -6.45 -27.17 -5.34
N ILE A 81 -6.40 -25.92 -4.85
CA ILE A 81 -5.15 -25.25 -4.50
C ILE A 81 -4.96 -25.40 -2.98
N PRO A 82 -3.89 -26.06 -2.52
CA PRO A 82 -3.65 -26.21 -1.09
C PRO A 82 -3.34 -24.84 -0.48
N VAL A 83 -4.05 -24.49 0.60
CA VAL A 83 -3.87 -23.22 1.31
C VAL A 83 -3.71 -23.49 2.81
N SER A 84 -2.85 -22.74 3.47
CA SER A 84 -2.56 -22.85 4.90
C SER A 84 -2.37 -21.46 5.49
N GLU A 85 -2.80 -21.25 6.72
CA GLU A 85 -2.59 -19.97 7.41
C GLU A 85 -1.16 -19.93 8.00
N GLN A 86 -0.43 -18.85 7.74
CA GLN A 86 0.93 -18.61 8.21
C GLN A 86 1.04 -17.23 8.89
N GLY A 87 2.10 -17.07 9.69
CA GLY A 87 2.37 -15.87 10.49
C GLY A 87 1.80 -15.95 11.91
N GLU A 88 2.37 -15.15 12.83
CA GLU A 88 2.03 -15.17 14.27
C GLU A 88 0.55 -14.88 14.58
N LEU A 89 -0.15 -14.22 13.65
CA LEU A 89 -1.56 -13.87 13.76
C LEU A 89 -2.47 -14.66 12.80
N GLY A 90 -1.93 -15.61 12.03
CA GLY A 90 -2.69 -16.38 11.03
C GLY A 90 -3.35 -15.52 9.95
N ARG A 91 -2.87 -14.29 9.74
CA ARG A 91 -3.42 -13.33 8.77
C ARG A 91 -2.86 -13.52 7.36
N THR A 92 -1.75 -14.25 7.22
CA THR A 92 -1.13 -14.48 5.92
C THR A 92 -1.57 -15.84 5.40
N LEU A 93 -2.16 -15.89 4.21
CA LEU A 93 -2.52 -17.15 3.58
C LEU A 93 -1.35 -17.64 2.73
N SER A 94 -0.78 -18.78 3.10
CA SER A 94 0.20 -19.45 2.26
C SER A 94 -0.48 -20.43 1.31
N VAL A 95 -0.25 -20.22 0.03
CA VAL A 95 -0.71 -21.06 -1.06
C VAL A 95 0.41 -22.01 -1.45
N ALA A 96 0.15 -23.31 -1.29
CA ALA A 96 1.04 -24.42 -1.62
C ALA A 96 2.45 -24.32 -1.00
N GLY A 97 2.62 -23.53 0.07
CA GLY A 97 3.91 -23.30 0.73
C GLY A 97 4.92 -22.46 -0.09
N VAL A 98 4.50 -21.93 -1.24
CA VAL A 98 5.39 -21.25 -2.20
C VAL A 98 4.97 -19.81 -2.46
N LEU A 99 3.72 -19.45 -2.16
CA LEU A 99 3.18 -18.11 -2.29
C LEU A 99 2.50 -17.71 -0.99
N SER A 100 2.64 -16.44 -0.62
CA SER A 100 2.02 -15.84 0.55
C SER A 100 1.11 -14.70 0.12
N ILE A 101 -0.08 -14.62 0.70
CA ILE A 101 -1.06 -13.57 0.44
C ILE A 101 -1.30 -12.84 1.74
N GLU A 102 -1.01 -11.54 1.73
CA GLU A 102 -1.18 -10.68 2.89
C GLU A 102 -2.44 -9.81 2.76
N PRO A 103 -3.03 -9.38 3.89
CA PRO A 103 -4.14 -8.43 3.87
C PRO A 103 -3.74 -7.13 3.14
N PRO A 104 -4.61 -6.51 2.34
CA PRO A 104 -6.05 -6.76 2.14
C PRO A 104 -6.47 -7.90 1.17
N TYR A 105 -5.58 -8.88 0.91
CA TYR A 105 -5.82 -10.02 0.01
C TYR A 105 -6.15 -9.62 -1.44
N GLY A 106 -5.47 -8.60 -1.94
CA GLY A 106 -5.52 -8.23 -3.35
C GLY A 106 -4.40 -8.89 -4.18
N PRO A 107 -4.46 -8.77 -5.51
CA PRO A 107 -3.44 -9.33 -6.40
C PRO A 107 -2.05 -8.71 -6.18
N GLU A 108 -1.99 -7.47 -5.70
CA GLU A 108 -0.73 -6.79 -5.39
C GLU A 108 -0.12 -7.24 -4.06
N GLN A 109 -0.90 -7.88 -3.19
CA GLN A 109 -0.46 -8.39 -1.89
C GLN A 109 -0.08 -9.87 -1.92
N CYS A 110 0.22 -10.39 -3.11
CA CYS A 110 0.75 -11.73 -3.30
C CYS A 110 2.28 -11.67 -3.43
N SER A 111 3.00 -12.51 -2.70
CA SER A 111 4.45 -12.64 -2.77
C SER A 111 4.84 -14.10 -2.97
N SER A 112 5.78 -14.38 -3.88
CA SER A 112 6.29 -15.73 -4.12
C SER A 112 7.71 -15.68 -4.63
N ALA A 113 8.51 -16.71 -4.32
CA ALA A 113 9.82 -16.91 -4.90
C ALA A 113 9.76 -17.34 -6.38
N ASN A 114 8.58 -17.67 -6.90
CA ASN A 114 8.38 -18.11 -8.27
C ASN A 114 7.39 -17.17 -8.99
N GLU A 115 7.92 -16.35 -9.91
CA GLU A 115 7.14 -15.36 -10.67
C GLU A 115 6.03 -16.00 -11.52
N ILE A 116 6.22 -17.21 -12.04
CA ILE A 116 5.21 -17.91 -12.83
C ILE A 116 3.99 -18.23 -11.96
N ILE A 117 4.24 -18.69 -10.72
CA ILE A 117 3.17 -19.00 -9.76
C ILE A 117 2.49 -17.72 -9.30
N LEU A 118 3.27 -16.66 -9.05
CA LEU A 118 2.74 -15.34 -8.68
C LEU A 118 1.74 -14.82 -9.72
N SER A 119 2.13 -14.74 -10.99
CA SER A 119 1.24 -14.23 -12.05
C SER A 119 -0.02 -15.08 -12.20
N ARG A 120 0.09 -16.40 -12.02
CA ARG A 120 -1.06 -17.30 -12.07
C ARG A 120 -2.05 -17.04 -10.94
N VAL A 121 -1.55 -16.92 -9.71
CA VAL A 121 -2.38 -16.63 -8.54
C VAL A 121 -2.95 -15.22 -8.61
N GLN A 122 -2.20 -14.23 -9.08
CA GLN A 122 -2.73 -12.89 -9.34
C GLN A 122 -3.89 -12.91 -10.34
N GLY A 123 -3.78 -13.67 -11.44
CA GLY A 123 -4.89 -13.85 -12.38
C GLY A 123 -6.10 -14.57 -11.78
N LEU A 124 -5.86 -15.51 -10.85
CA LEU A 124 -6.92 -16.17 -10.08
C LEU A 124 -7.63 -15.19 -9.13
N LEU A 125 -6.89 -14.36 -8.39
CA LEU A 125 -7.44 -13.30 -7.54
C LEU A 125 -8.21 -12.25 -8.34
N GLN A 126 -7.72 -11.86 -9.52
CA GLN A 126 -8.46 -10.95 -10.40
C GLN A 126 -9.82 -11.52 -10.80
N ARG A 127 -9.91 -12.83 -11.09
CA ARG A 127 -11.20 -13.49 -11.37
C ARG A 127 -12.10 -13.56 -10.14
N PHE A 128 -11.53 -13.72 -8.96
CA PHE A 128 -12.28 -13.69 -7.71
C PHE A 128 -12.86 -12.30 -7.42
N LEU A 129 -12.09 -11.23 -7.66
CA LEU A 129 -12.52 -9.84 -7.46
C LEU A 129 -13.52 -9.32 -8.50
N GLN A 130 -13.57 -9.93 -9.69
CA GLN A 130 -14.52 -9.58 -10.76
C GLN A 130 -15.87 -10.33 -10.66
N ARG A 131 -16.06 -11.14 -9.61
CA ARG A 131 -17.26 -11.96 -9.42
C ARG A 131 -18.26 -11.29 -8.49
#